data_AF-A0A662GZX4-F1
#
_entry.id   AF-A0A662GZX4-F1
#
_cell.length_a   1.000
_cell.length_b   1.000
_cell.length_c   1.000
_cell.angle_alpha   90.00
_cell.angle_beta   90.00
_cell.angle_gamma   90.00
#
_symmetry.space_group_name_H-M   'P 1'
#
loop_
_entity.id
_entity.type
_entity.pdbx_description
1 polymer ?
#
loop_
_entity_poly.entity_id
_entity_poly.type
_entity_poly.pdbx_seq_one_letter_code
_entity_poly.pdbx_strand_id
1 'polypeptide(L)'
;MQALERILPKPRKVLWLGEKHLKFHSIRLEIEEDLKGVKRHIEDWIRERGVPIVEEGEATLKVSRDFSNIRRFAERMSLELDPNVLGSQGYVLLVLADPPSMEIAGFTEQACFYG
;
A
#
# COMPACT_ATOMS: atom_id res chain seq x y z
N MET A 1 3.19 8.93 15.49
CA MET A 1 4.50 9.59 15.25
C MET A 1 5.69 8.63 15.39
N GLN A 2 5.83 7.89 16.50
CA GLN A 2 6.96 6.95 16.75
C GLN A 2 7.16 5.82 15.71
N ALA A 3 6.13 5.41 14.98
CA ALA A 3 6.24 4.34 13.97
C ALA A 3 6.98 4.80 12.69
N LEU A 4 6.76 6.04 12.23
CA LEU A 4 7.42 6.60 11.04
C LEU A 4 8.92 6.86 11.28
N GLU A 5 9.30 7.15 12.52
CA GLU A 5 10.69 7.32 12.95
C GLU A 5 11.52 6.03 12.79
N ARG A 6 10.87 4.87 12.76
CA ARG A 6 11.54 3.56 12.60
C ARG A 6 11.59 3.07 11.15
N ILE A 7 10.87 3.70 10.22
CA ILE A 7 10.92 3.32 8.80
C ILE A 7 12.29 3.69 8.22
N LEU A 8 12.94 2.70 7.60
CA LEU A 8 14.22 2.83 6.90
C LEU A 8 14.15 2.06 5.57
N PRO A 9 14.63 2.64 4.45
CA PRO A 9 15.04 4.03 4.30
C PRO A 9 13.88 5.01 4.55
N LYS A 10 14.20 6.29 4.83
CA LYS A 10 13.16 7.29 5.07
C LYS A 10 12.35 7.53 3.78
N PRO A 11 11.00 7.49 3.84
CA PRO A 11 10.19 7.86 2.67
C PRO A 11 10.47 9.30 2.25
N ARG A 12 10.48 9.57 0.94
CA ARG A 12 10.74 10.92 0.39
C ARG A 12 9.67 11.94 0.79
N LYS A 13 8.41 11.51 0.86
CA LYS A 13 7.26 12.33 1.22
C LYS A 13 6.29 11.46 2.02
N VAL A 14 5.80 11.99 3.14
CA VAL A 14 4.74 11.37 3.94
C VAL A 14 3.71 12.45 4.22
N LEU A 15 2.44 12.15 3.94
CA LEU A 15 1.32 13.01 4.26
C LEU A 15 0.40 12.27 5.22
N TRP A 16 0.09 12.91 6.36
CA TRP A 16 -0.84 12.38 7.33
C TRP A 16 -2.22 13.00 7.10
N LEU A 17 -3.18 12.18 6.67
CA LEU A 17 -4.51 12.66 6.27
C LEU A 17 -5.56 12.52 7.39
N GLY A 18 -5.19 11.96 8.55
CA GLY A 18 -6.07 11.84 9.72
C GLY A 18 -5.54 10.90 10.80
N GLU A 19 -6.07 10.98 12.01
CA GLU A 19 -5.55 10.26 13.21
C GLU A 19 -6.11 8.83 13.41
N LYS A 20 -6.66 8.20 12.38
CA LYS A 20 -7.27 6.88 12.53
C LYS A 20 -6.21 5.77 12.64
N HIS A 21 -6.33 4.96 13.68
CA HIS A 21 -5.63 3.69 13.77
C HIS A 21 -6.40 2.62 13.01
N LEU A 22 -5.71 1.93 12.10
CA LEU A 22 -6.24 0.77 11.42
C LEU A 22 -5.95 -0.49 12.23
N LYS A 23 -7.01 -1.22 12.57
CA LYS A 23 -6.95 -2.62 12.99
C LYS A 23 -7.95 -3.36 12.14
N PHE A 24 -7.52 -4.48 11.55
CA PHE A 24 -8.36 -5.35 10.76
C PHE A 24 -8.13 -6.79 11.19
N HIS A 25 -9.20 -7.58 11.15
CA HIS A 25 -9.20 -8.98 11.60
C HIS A 25 -9.20 -9.95 10.42
N SER A 26 -9.37 -9.46 9.20
CA SER A 26 -9.25 -10.24 7.97
C SER A 26 -8.86 -9.34 6.80
N ILE A 27 -8.12 -9.88 5.84
CA ILE A 27 -7.62 -9.14 4.67
C ILE A 27 -8.04 -9.84 3.38
N ARG A 28 -8.55 -9.08 2.43
CA ARG A 28 -8.67 -9.46 1.02
C ARG A 28 -7.42 -9.00 0.28
N LEU A 29 -6.74 -9.91 -0.40
CA LEU A 29 -5.57 -9.59 -1.22
C LEU A 29 -5.95 -9.39 -2.69
N GLU A 30 -5.53 -8.26 -3.25
CA GLU A 30 -5.69 -7.94 -4.67
C GLU A 30 -4.31 -7.60 -5.27
N ILE A 31 -3.58 -8.61 -5.73
CA ILE A 31 -2.21 -8.45 -6.24
C ILE A 31 -2.16 -8.90 -7.69
N GLU A 32 -1.55 -8.09 -8.57
CA GLU A 32 -1.33 -8.46 -9.98
C GLU A 32 -0.65 -9.83 -10.09
N GLU A 33 -1.13 -10.69 -11.01
CA GLU A 33 -0.71 -12.10 -11.10
C GLU A 33 0.79 -12.30 -11.34
N ASP A 34 1.43 -11.34 -11.99
CA ASP A 34 2.84 -11.38 -12.34
C ASP A 34 3.76 -10.83 -11.24
N LEU A 35 3.21 -10.26 -10.16
CA LEU A 35 3.93 -9.84 -8.95
C LEU A 35 4.09 -10.99 -7.93
N LYS A 36 4.50 -12.17 -8.39
CA LYS A 36 4.53 -13.41 -7.57
C LYS A 36 5.46 -13.31 -6.36
N GLY A 37 6.61 -12.65 -6.52
CA GLY A 37 7.56 -12.45 -5.42
C GLY A 37 6.97 -11.57 -4.31
N VAL A 38 6.33 -10.47 -4.72
CA VAL A 38 5.65 -9.53 -3.81
C VAL A 38 4.47 -10.21 -3.11
N LYS A 39 3.64 -10.93 -3.87
CA LYS A 39 2.50 -11.68 -3.31
C LYS A 39 2.93 -12.62 -2.20
N ARG A 40 3.96 -13.45 -2.45
CA ARG A 40 4.46 -14.39 -1.44
C ARG A 40 4.96 -13.67 -0.18
N HIS A 41 5.71 -12.58 -0.36
CA HIS A 41 6.23 -11.82 0.78
C HIS A 41 5.12 -11.22 1.64
N ILE A 42 4.09 -10.66 1.01
CA ILE A 42 2.93 -10.08 1.71
C ILE A 42 2.13 -11.18 2.41
N GLU A 43 1.88 -12.31 1.75
CA GLU A 43 1.18 -13.44 2.37
C GLU A 43 1.90 -13.95 3.63
N ASP A 44 3.22 -14.11 3.56
CA ASP A 44 4.03 -14.56 4.69
C ASP A 44 3.98 -13.52 5.82
N TRP A 45 4.14 -12.22 5.51
CA TRP A 45 4.03 -11.12 6.47
C TRP A 45 2.66 -11.04 7.16
N ILE A 46 1.57 -11.32 6.43
CA ILE A 46 0.20 -11.37 6.98
C ILE A 46 0.04 -12.60 7.89
N ARG A 47 0.51 -13.78 7.45
CA ARG A 47 0.44 -15.03 8.22
C ARG A 47 1.19 -14.92 9.54
N GLU A 48 2.37 -14.29 9.56
CA GLU A 48 3.15 -14.04 10.78
C GLU A 48 2.39 -13.19 11.81
N ARG A 49 1.44 -12.38 11.37
CA ARG A 49 0.58 -11.54 12.24
C ARG A 49 -0.69 -12.26 12.70
N GLY A 50 -0.92 -13.49 12.25
CA GLY A 50 -2.11 -14.26 12.58
C GLY A 50 -3.39 -13.69 11.97
N VAL A 51 -3.29 -12.89 10.90
CA VAL A 51 -4.45 -12.30 10.23
C VAL A 51 -4.88 -13.20 9.06
N PRO A 52 -6.14 -13.68 9.01
CA PRO A 52 -6.62 -14.50 7.92
C PRO A 52 -6.75 -13.72 6.60
N ILE A 53 -6.34 -14.37 5.51
CA ILE A 53 -6.56 -13.90 4.14
C ILE A 53 -7.82 -14.57 3.59
N VAL A 54 -8.85 -13.81 3.24
CA VAL A 54 -10.16 -14.31 2.79
C VAL A 54 -10.70 -13.47 1.62
N GLU A 55 -11.60 -14.03 0.81
CA GLU A 55 -12.15 -13.35 -0.38
C GLU A 55 -12.95 -12.08 -0.03
N GLU A 56 -13.61 -12.08 1.13
CA GLU A 56 -14.41 -10.96 1.66
C GLU A 56 -13.82 -10.45 2.99
N GLY A 57 -12.57 -9.97 2.92
CA GLY A 57 -11.86 -9.43 4.09
C GLY A 57 -12.38 -8.05 4.52
N GLU A 58 -12.26 -7.75 5.82
CA GLU A 58 -12.59 -6.45 6.42
C GLU A 58 -11.74 -5.32 5.80
N ALA A 59 -10.47 -5.60 5.52
CA ALA A 59 -9.57 -4.69 4.83
C ALA A 59 -9.15 -5.24 3.47
N THR A 60 -8.93 -4.36 2.50
CA THR A 60 -8.31 -4.73 1.21
C THR A 60 -6.85 -4.30 1.19
N LEU A 61 -5.94 -5.22 0.85
CA LEU A 61 -4.57 -4.88 0.49
C LEU A 61 -4.38 -5.13 -1.01
N LYS A 62 -4.19 -4.05 -1.76
CA LYS A 62 -3.98 -4.06 -3.20
C LYS A 62 -2.54 -3.74 -3.55
N VAL A 63 -1.94 -4.49 -4.46
CA VAL A 63 -0.63 -4.20 -5.04
C VAL A 63 -0.69 -4.29 -6.55
N SER A 64 -0.35 -3.20 -7.24
CA SER A 64 -0.42 -3.10 -8.70
C SER A 64 0.65 -2.20 -9.28
N ARG A 65 0.86 -2.26 -10.60
CA ARG A 65 1.63 -1.24 -11.34
C ARG A 65 0.74 -0.11 -11.84
N ASP A 66 -0.57 -0.25 -11.67
CA ASP A 66 -1.56 0.79 -11.93
C ASP A 66 -1.67 1.78 -10.75
N PHE A 67 -1.56 3.07 -11.06
CA PHE A 67 -1.69 4.18 -10.11
C PHE A 67 -3.07 4.84 -10.15
N SER A 68 -4.00 4.38 -10.99
CA SER A 68 -5.26 5.08 -11.30
C SER A 68 -6.10 5.40 -10.05
N ASN A 69 -6.24 4.46 -9.13
CA ASN A 69 -6.99 4.68 -7.89
C ASN A 69 -6.31 5.72 -6.99
N ILE A 70 -4.99 5.59 -6.81
CA ILE A 70 -4.19 6.52 -6.02
C ILE A 70 -4.25 7.93 -6.63
N ARG A 71 -4.16 8.06 -7.97
CA ARG A 71 -4.30 9.34 -8.68
C ARG A 71 -5.65 9.99 -8.45
N ARG A 72 -6.74 9.24 -8.64
CA ARG A 72 -8.12 9.73 -8.36
C ARG A 72 -8.27 10.18 -6.91
N PHE A 73 -7.68 9.44 -5.96
CA PHE A 73 -7.68 9.83 -4.55
C PHE A 73 -6.91 11.14 -4.33
N ALA A 74 -5.71 11.27 -4.88
CA ALA A 74 -4.89 12.47 -4.76
C ALA A 74 -5.59 13.70 -5.35
N GLU A 75 -6.19 13.57 -6.54
CA GLU A 75 -6.99 14.63 -7.19
C GLU A 75 -8.14 15.09 -6.30
N ARG A 76 -8.93 14.14 -5.77
CA ARG A 76 -10.06 14.45 -4.86
C ARG A 76 -9.62 15.19 -3.60
N MET A 77 -8.43 14.89 -3.10
CA MET A 77 -7.87 15.52 -1.90
C MET A 77 -7.01 16.76 -2.22
N SER A 78 -6.95 17.19 -3.48
CA SER A 78 -6.09 18.30 -3.93
C SER A 78 -4.61 18.11 -3.55
N LEU A 79 -4.12 16.87 -3.62
CA LEU A 79 -2.74 16.52 -3.32
C LEU A 79 -1.93 16.45 -4.61
N GLU A 80 -0.76 17.08 -4.60
CA GLU A 80 0.22 16.93 -5.68
C GLU A 80 0.85 15.53 -5.63
N LEU A 81 0.45 14.70 -6.59
CA LEU A 81 1.01 13.38 -6.88
C LEU A 81 1.21 13.23 -8.39
N ASP A 82 2.47 13.24 -8.82
CA ASP A 82 2.85 12.81 -10.17
C ASP A 82 3.70 11.54 -10.07
N PRO A 83 3.15 10.35 -10.35
CA PRO A 83 3.94 9.12 -10.31
C PRO A 83 5.12 9.14 -11.28
N ASN A 84 5.11 9.94 -12.35
CA ASN A 84 6.19 9.94 -13.34
C ASN A 84 7.51 10.49 -12.80
N VAL A 85 7.48 11.22 -11.68
CA VAL A 85 8.70 11.68 -10.98
C VAL A 85 9.32 10.60 -10.10
N LEU A 86 8.64 9.45 -9.94
CA LEU A 86 9.18 8.29 -9.27
C LEU A 86 10.21 7.63 -10.19
N GLY A 87 11.43 7.44 -9.69
CA GLY A 87 12.42 6.60 -10.37
C GLY A 87 11.96 5.14 -10.48
N SER A 88 12.76 4.29 -11.12
CA SER A 88 12.43 2.87 -11.34
C SER A 88 12.13 2.05 -10.08
N GLN A 89 12.56 2.53 -8.91
CA GLN A 89 12.33 1.92 -7.59
C GLN A 89 11.33 2.69 -6.72
N GLY A 90 10.74 3.77 -7.24
CA GLY A 90 9.79 4.59 -6.49
C GLY A 90 8.40 3.96 -6.48
N TYR A 91 7.74 4.07 -5.33
CA TYR A 91 6.38 3.57 -5.10
C TYR A 91 5.53 4.63 -4.41
N VAL A 92 4.22 4.39 -4.40
CA VAL A 92 3.25 5.11 -3.56
C VAL A 92 2.51 4.10 -2.71
N LEU A 93 2.44 4.38 -1.41
CA LEU A 93 1.62 3.65 -0.45
C LEU A 93 0.48 4.57 0.00
N LEU A 94 -0.76 4.16 -0.26
CA LEU A 94 -1.97 4.82 0.21
C LEU A 94 -2.64 3.94 1.26
N VAL A 95 -3.01 4.54 2.39
CA VAL A 95 -3.67 3.85 3.50
C VAL A 95 -4.95 4.62 3.85
N LEU A 96 -6.10 3.95 3.74
CA LEU A 96 -7.43 4.50 4.01
C LEU A 96 -8.07 3.75 5.17
N ALA A 97 -8.79 4.48 6.01
CA ALA A 97 -9.44 3.94 7.18
C ALA A 97 -10.93 3.58 6.99
N ASP A 98 -11.55 4.06 5.91
CA ASP A 98 -12.99 3.89 5.67
C ASP A 98 -13.32 3.95 4.15
N PRO A 99 -13.60 2.81 3.50
CA PRO A 99 -13.37 1.45 4.02
C PRO A 99 -11.86 1.21 4.28
N PRO A 100 -11.48 0.29 5.19
CA PRO A 100 -10.09 -0.05 5.44
C PRO A 100 -9.39 -0.58 4.18
N SER A 101 -8.41 0.15 3.67
CA SER A 101 -7.64 -0.32 2.52
C SER A 101 -6.19 0.15 2.56
N MET A 102 -5.31 -0.67 1.99
CA MET A 102 -3.92 -0.34 1.73
C MET A 102 -3.65 -0.60 0.24
N GLU A 103 -3.12 0.39 -0.47
CA GLU A 103 -2.78 0.27 -1.89
C GLU A 103 -1.32 0.64 -2.10
N ILE A 104 -0.56 -0.29 -2.67
CA ILE A 104 0.83 -0.10 -3.07
C ILE A 104 0.87 -0.05 -4.60
N ALA A 105 1.45 1.01 -5.15
CA ALA A 105 1.69 1.12 -6.58
C ALA A 105 3.15 1.45 -6.90
N GLY A 106 3.75 0.71 -7.84
CA GLY A 106 5.12 0.90 -8.32
C GLY A 106 5.24 0.49 -9.79
N PHE A 107 6.06 1.17 -10.60
CA PHE A 107 6.19 0.82 -12.03
C PHE A 107 6.92 -0.51 -12.28
N THR A 108 7.62 -1.03 -11.29
CA THR A 108 8.40 -2.27 -11.38
C THR A 108 8.02 -3.20 -10.24
N GLU A 109 8.26 -4.51 -10.40
CA GLU A 109 8.06 -5.46 -9.29
C GLU A 109 8.92 -5.08 -8.07
N GLN A 110 10.14 -4.60 -8.30
CA GLN A 110 11.02 -4.12 -7.24
C GLN A 110 10.43 -2.92 -6.48
N ALA A 111 9.84 -1.96 -7.19
CA ALA A 111 9.16 -0.83 -6.56
C ALA A 111 7.96 -1.31 -5.71
N CYS A 112 7.15 -2.23 -6.24
CA CYS A 112 6.05 -2.83 -5.49
C CYS A 112 6.53 -3.61 -4.26
N PHE A 113 7.70 -4.25 -4.31
CA PHE A 113 8.29 -4.95 -3.17
C PHE A 113 8.78 -4.01 -2.06
N TYR A 114 9.21 -2.80 -2.41
CA TYR A 114 9.69 -1.80 -1.43
C TYR A 114 8.56 -1.03 -0.74
N GLY A 115 7.36 -1.03 -1.32
CA GLY A 115 6.17 -0.42 -0.72
C GLY A 115 5.53 -1.32 0.32
#